data_AF-A0A7C5VDE9-F1
#
_entry.id   AF-A0A7C5VDE9-F1
#
_cell.length_a   1.000
_cell.length_b   1.000
_cell.length_c   1.000
_cell.angle_alpha   90.00
_cell.angle_beta   90.00
_cell.angle_gamma   90.00
#
_symmetry.space_group_name_H-M   'P 1'
#
loop_
_entity.id
_entity.type
_entity.pdbx_description
1 polymer ?
#
loop_
_entity_poly.entity_id
_entity_poly.type
_entity_poly.pdbx_seq_one_letter_code
_entity_poly.pdbx_strand_id
1 'polypeptide(L)'
;YEHARRLIEEGKAYACTCDRERMRRLRAEGVECEHRSREREWHLEMWDGMLSGRFGEGEVSLRLMGDMRSANTTLRDPVIMRIVDHPHPLKGDRYHVWPTYDFAVSIEDAVCGVTHVLRTSEFALRNELQDLIRSYLGMPNPTYVEYERFEFEGTPVARREIRALIEKGVIGGWDDPRLATVAAIRRRGIVPEALREFVLRYVAMTQSRKVYSWELLHAINRRLIDGTTPRMFFVDGPALLKLRGFEPVEVELPLHPEGHMGTRKIRASGELYVRFQDLLEVGVGGVLRLKHLANVRVLEIGDGRALGEALPGPPEPGMRVVQWVPVESAVPVRVLVPGPLFGPDGAFNEESLRVVEGYAERNVLNLKRGDRVQFERFGYCVRDSDEEPVFVFTHR
;
A
#
# COMPACT_ATOMS: atom_id res chain seq x y z
N TYR A 1 -33.67 12.21 -7.42
CA TYR A 1 -34.65 12.09 -8.53
C TYR A 1 -35.43 13.37 -8.73
N GLU A 2 -35.92 14.03 -7.67
CA GLU A 2 -36.63 15.32 -7.76
C GLU A 2 -35.83 16.39 -8.52
N HIS A 3 -34.54 16.55 -8.20
CA HIS A 3 -33.67 17.47 -8.95
C HIS A 3 -33.56 17.12 -10.44
N ALA A 4 -33.53 15.84 -10.81
CA ALA A 4 -33.48 15.42 -12.20
C ALA A 4 -34.78 15.78 -12.94
N ARG A 5 -35.94 15.51 -12.31
CA ARG A 5 -37.25 15.92 -12.82
C ARG A 5 -37.34 17.44 -12.98
N ARG A 6 -36.92 18.21 -11.97
CA ARG A 6 -36.90 19.68 -12.01
C ARG A 6 -36.06 20.22 -13.17
N LEU A 7 -34.90 19.62 -13.45
CA LEU A 7 -34.08 20.03 -14.60
C LEU A 7 -34.77 19.77 -15.94
N ILE A 8 -35.55 18.69 -16.06
CA ILE A 8 -36.38 18.43 -17.26
C ILE A 8 -37.47 19.51 -17.38
N GLU A 9 -38.17 19.79 -16.28
CA GLU A 9 -39.23 20.80 -16.23
C GLU A 9 -38.73 22.21 -16.55
N GLU A 10 -37.49 22.53 -16.18
CA GLU A 10 -36.85 23.81 -16.49
C GLU A 10 -36.17 23.84 -17.86
N GLY A 11 -36.23 22.76 -18.65
CA GLY A 11 -35.58 22.68 -19.97
C GLY A 11 -34.05 22.69 -19.91
N LYS A 12 -33.49 22.18 -18.80
CA LYS A 12 -32.04 22.10 -18.53
C LYS A 12 -31.51 20.67 -18.59
N ALA A 13 -32.38 19.69 -18.79
CA ALA A 13 -32.03 18.30 -19.04
C ALA A 13 -33.02 17.67 -20.01
N TYR A 14 -32.60 16.64 -20.72
CA TYR A 14 -33.42 15.94 -21.71
C TYR A 14 -33.13 14.44 -21.74
N ALA A 15 -34.16 13.65 -22.03
CA ALA A 15 -34.01 12.21 -22.25
C ALA A 15 -33.37 11.92 -23.62
N CYS A 16 -32.52 10.91 -23.69
CA CYS A 16 -31.81 10.54 -24.91
C CYS A 16 -31.78 9.02 -25.07
N THR A 17 -32.17 8.54 -26.25
CA THR A 17 -32.18 7.12 -26.64
C THR A 17 -31.06 6.78 -27.62
N CYS A 18 -30.13 7.71 -27.86
CA CYS A 18 -28.95 7.41 -28.66
C CYS A 18 -28.11 6.34 -27.96
N ASP A 19 -27.59 5.37 -28.71
CA ASP A 19 -26.59 4.45 -28.19
C ASP A 19 -25.28 5.17 -27.82
N ARG A 20 -24.40 4.45 -27.12
CA ARG A 20 -23.13 4.96 -26.61
C ARG A 20 -22.19 5.44 -27.73
N GLU A 21 -22.13 4.74 -28.85
CA GLU A 21 -21.22 5.07 -29.95
C GLU A 21 -21.66 6.34 -30.66
N ARG A 22 -22.96 6.45 -30.95
CA ARG A 22 -23.59 7.64 -31.50
C ARG A 22 -23.43 8.84 -30.59
N MET A 23 -23.70 8.70 -29.28
CA MET A 23 -23.46 9.77 -28.31
C MET A 23 -22.00 10.22 -28.31
N ARG A 24 -21.04 9.28 -28.31
CA ARG A 24 -19.61 9.59 -28.32
C ARG A 24 -19.24 10.39 -29.57
N ARG A 25 -19.71 9.97 -30.75
CA ARG A 25 -19.44 10.65 -32.03
C ARG A 25 -19.99 12.08 -32.01
N LEU A 26 -21.28 12.24 -31.69
CA LEU A 26 -21.94 13.54 -31.64
C LEU A 26 -21.25 14.50 -30.66
N ARG A 27 -20.84 14.02 -29.48
CA ARG A 27 -20.08 14.83 -28.51
C ARG A 27 -18.70 15.22 -29.02
N ALA A 28 -18.00 14.34 -29.74
CA ALA A 28 -16.71 14.65 -30.34
C ALA A 28 -16.83 15.74 -31.41
N GLU A 29 -17.87 15.64 -32.24
CA GLU A 29 -18.17 16.58 -33.33
C GLU A 29 -18.85 17.89 -32.85
N GLY A 30 -19.34 17.92 -31.61
CA GLY A 30 -20.08 19.08 -31.08
C GLY A 30 -21.48 19.24 -31.68
N VAL A 31 -22.09 18.15 -32.12
CA VAL A 31 -23.40 18.12 -32.79
C VAL A 31 -24.48 17.68 -31.80
N GLU A 32 -25.56 18.45 -31.74
CA GLU A 32 -26.73 18.13 -30.90
C GLU A 32 -27.45 16.89 -31.44
N CYS A 33 -27.94 16.01 -30.56
CA CYS A 33 -28.80 14.92 -30.99
C CYS A 33 -30.24 15.42 -31.18
N GLU A 34 -31.01 14.76 -32.04
CA GLU A 34 -32.41 15.09 -32.35
C GLU A 34 -33.35 15.05 -31.13
N HIS A 35 -32.96 14.34 -30.07
CA HIS A 35 -33.75 14.30 -28.84
C HIS A 35 -33.67 15.61 -28.06
N ARG A 36 -32.60 16.40 -28.23
CA ARG A 36 -32.38 17.65 -27.47
C ARG A 36 -33.47 18.70 -27.71
N SER A 37 -34.08 18.68 -28.90
CA SER A 37 -35.13 19.61 -29.32
C SER A 37 -36.56 19.05 -29.20
N ARG A 38 -36.74 17.89 -28.54
CA ARG A 38 -38.07 17.33 -28.30
C ARG A 38 -38.84 18.16 -27.27
N GLU A 39 -40.16 18.02 -27.29
CA GLU A 39 -41.05 18.65 -26.31
C GLU A 39 -40.80 18.11 -24.90
N ARG A 40 -41.01 18.97 -23.91
CA ARG A 40 -40.80 18.66 -22.49
C ARG A 40 -41.58 17.43 -22.03
N GLU A 41 -42.81 17.28 -22.51
CA GLU A 41 -43.72 16.20 -22.16
C GLU A 41 -43.13 14.84 -22.54
N TRP A 42 -42.45 14.77 -23.69
CA TRP A 42 -41.76 13.55 -24.12
C TRP A 42 -40.61 13.21 -23.18
N HIS A 43 -39.84 14.20 -22.71
CA HIS A 43 -38.78 13.97 -21.74
C HIS A 43 -39.28 13.48 -20.38
N LEU A 44 -40.39 14.05 -19.91
CA LEU A 44 -41.02 13.61 -18.66
C LEU A 44 -41.58 12.19 -18.79
N GLU A 45 -42.20 11.85 -19.91
CA GLU A 45 -42.65 10.48 -20.18
C GLU A 45 -41.48 9.49 -20.19
N MET A 46 -40.38 9.83 -20.87
CA MET A 46 -39.18 8.98 -20.89
C MET A 46 -38.60 8.83 -19.49
N TRP A 47 -38.56 9.90 -18.69
CA TRP A 47 -38.10 9.86 -17.31
C TRP A 47 -38.97 8.96 -16.43
N ASP A 48 -40.30 9.01 -16.57
CA ASP A 48 -41.21 8.14 -15.84
C ASP A 48 -41.15 6.69 -16.31
N GLY A 49 -40.90 6.46 -17.60
CA GLY A 49 -40.56 5.15 -18.14
C GLY A 49 -39.25 4.62 -17.55
N MET A 50 -38.23 5.49 -17.45
CA MET A 50 -36.98 5.16 -16.77
C MET A 50 -37.24 4.80 -15.32
N LEU A 51 -38.08 5.51 -14.56
CA LEU A 51 -38.35 5.20 -13.14
C LEU A 51 -39.31 4.03 -12.89
N SER A 52 -40.10 3.62 -13.87
CA SER A 52 -41.04 2.50 -13.75
C SER A 52 -40.47 1.15 -14.21
N GLY A 53 -39.26 1.16 -14.77
CA GLY A 53 -38.61 -0.06 -15.30
C GLY A 53 -39.11 -0.45 -16.70
N ARG A 54 -39.69 0.51 -17.45
CA ARG A 54 -40.10 0.29 -18.85
C ARG A 54 -38.91 0.05 -19.77
N PHE A 55 -37.73 0.56 -19.39
CA PHE A 55 -36.51 0.53 -20.17
C PHE A 55 -35.41 -0.23 -19.42
N GLY A 56 -34.56 -0.93 -20.17
CA GLY A 56 -33.36 -1.61 -19.69
C GLY A 56 -32.08 -0.77 -19.80
N GLU A 57 -30.97 -1.36 -19.37
CA GLU A 57 -29.65 -0.71 -19.37
C GLU A 57 -29.22 -0.28 -20.78
N GLY A 58 -28.89 1.02 -20.92
CA GLY A 58 -28.43 1.61 -22.16
C GLY A 58 -29.52 2.09 -23.13
N GLU A 59 -30.80 1.78 -22.87
CA GLU A 59 -31.90 2.20 -23.77
C GLU A 59 -32.24 3.69 -23.64
N VAL A 60 -32.25 4.21 -22.41
CA VAL A 60 -32.53 5.63 -22.15
C VAL A 60 -31.55 6.18 -21.12
N SER A 61 -31.09 7.40 -21.37
CA SER A 61 -30.30 8.18 -20.41
C SER A 61 -30.85 9.58 -20.27
N LEU A 62 -30.67 10.19 -19.10
CA LEU A 62 -30.94 11.61 -18.91
C LEU A 62 -29.64 12.39 -19.10
N ARG A 63 -29.65 13.39 -19.97
CA ARG A 63 -28.50 14.23 -20.28
C ARG A 63 -28.75 15.66 -19.81
N LEU A 64 -27.74 16.29 -19.24
CA LEU A 64 -27.76 17.72 -18.97
C LEU A 64 -27.74 18.47 -20.31
N MET A 65 -28.47 19.58 -20.43
CA MET A 65 -28.27 20.52 -21.52
C MET A 65 -27.08 21.41 -21.17
N GLY A 66 -25.94 21.16 -21.77
CA GLY A 66 -24.77 22.01 -21.65
C GLY A 66 -24.49 22.76 -22.95
N ASP A 67 -23.20 23.00 -23.21
CA ASP A 67 -22.74 23.64 -24.44
C ASP A 67 -21.97 22.64 -25.30
N MET A 68 -22.60 22.21 -26.39
CA MET A 68 -22.01 21.29 -27.36
C MET A 68 -20.78 21.85 -28.08
N ARG A 69 -20.61 23.18 -28.11
CA ARG A 69 -19.46 23.86 -28.72
C ARG A 69 -18.35 24.17 -27.71
N SER A 70 -18.53 23.87 -26.43
CA SER A 70 -17.52 24.15 -25.41
C SER A 70 -16.19 23.46 -25.71
N ALA A 71 -15.10 24.18 -25.46
CA ALA A 71 -13.75 23.61 -25.46
C ALA A 71 -13.59 22.57 -24.33
N ASN A 72 -14.29 22.77 -23.21
CA ASN A 72 -14.40 21.78 -22.16
C ASN A 72 -15.40 20.70 -22.56
N THR A 73 -14.89 19.58 -23.07
CA THR A 73 -15.73 18.47 -23.57
C THR A 73 -16.64 17.84 -22.52
N THR A 74 -16.39 18.07 -21.23
CA THR A 74 -17.27 17.60 -20.15
C THR A 74 -18.63 18.31 -20.15
N LEU A 75 -18.70 19.54 -20.64
CA LEU A 75 -19.93 20.34 -20.77
C LEU A 75 -20.80 19.96 -21.97
N ARG A 76 -20.30 19.11 -22.87
CA ARG A 76 -21.04 18.70 -24.08
C ARG A 76 -22.09 17.66 -23.74
N ASP A 77 -23.24 18.12 -23.27
CA ASP A 77 -24.42 17.35 -22.88
C ASP A 77 -24.08 16.02 -22.18
N PRO A 78 -23.44 16.04 -20.99
CA PRO A 78 -23.07 14.84 -20.28
C PRO A 78 -24.31 14.08 -19.76
N VAL A 79 -24.18 12.76 -19.63
CA VAL A 79 -25.19 11.93 -18.96
C VAL A 79 -25.18 12.23 -17.46
N ILE A 80 -26.35 12.49 -16.89
CA ILE A 80 -26.56 12.77 -15.46
C ILE A 80 -27.31 11.65 -14.73
N MET A 81 -28.17 10.90 -15.43
CA MET A 81 -28.81 9.69 -14.91
C MET A 81 -28.78 8.58 -15.96
N ARG A 82 -28.61 7.33 -15.53
CA ARG A 82 -28.63 6.14 -16.40
C ARG A 82 -29.31 4.96 -15.72
N ILE A 83 -29.79 4.01 -16.52
CA ILE A 83 -30.30 2.74 -16.01
C ILE A 83 -29.11 1.80 -15.75
N VAL A 84 -29.19 1.00 -14.69
CA VAL A 84 -28.23 -0.05 -14.33
C VAL A 84 -29.02 -1.27 -13.88
N ASP A 85 -28.93 -2.35 -14.64
CA ASP A 85 -29.69 -3.59 -14.40
C ASP A 85 -28.88 -4.54 -13.50
N HIS A 86 -28.38 -4.01 -12.39
CA HIS A 86 -27.64 -4.76 -11.39
C HIS A 86 -28.03 -4.31 -9.97
N PRO A 87 -28.28 -5.26 -9.05
CA PRO A 87 -28.61 -4.93 -7.67
C PRO A 87 -27.54 -4.05 -7.02
N HIS A 88 -27.96 -3.00 -6.31
CA HIS A 88 -27.03 -2.17 -5.55
C HIS A 88 -26.65 -2.84 -4.22
N PRO A 89 -25.36 -2.92 -3.84
CA PRO A 89 -24.91 -3.64 -2.64
C PRO A 89 -25.65 -3.30 -1.33
N LEU A 90 -26.12 -2.06 -1.18
CA LEU A 90 -26.85 -1.59 0.01
C LEU A 90 -28.36 -1.39 -0.19
N LYS A 91 -28.82 -1.30 -1.44
CA LYS A 91 -30.21 -0.93 -1.75
C LYS A 91 -30.97 -2.04 -2.49
N GLY A 92 -30.28 -3.12 -2.85
CA GLY A 92 -30.82 -4.19 -3.67
C GLY A 92 -31.40 -3.62 -4.97
N ASP A 93 -32.57 -4.13 -5.33
CA ASP A 93 -33.30 -3.78 -6.55
C ASP A 93 -34.32 -2.65 -6.34
N ARG A 94 -34.21 -1.89 -5.24
CA ARG A 94 -35.13 -0.77 -4.94
C ARG A 94 -35.07 0.33 -6.00
N TYR A 95 -33.90 0.52 -6.62
CA TYR A 95 -33.67 1.54 -7.61
C TYR A 95 -32.87 0.93 -8.77
N HIS A 96 -33.23 1.29 -9.99
CA HIS A 96 -32.56 0.89 -11.21
C HIS A 96 -32.07 2.10 -12.03
N VAL A 97 -32.51 3.32 -11.72
CA VAL A 97 -31.97 4.56 -12.30
C VAL A 97 -30.96 5.18 -11.34
N TRP A 98 -29.72 5.35 -11.78
CA TRP A 98 -28.63 5.81 -10.94
C TRP A 98 -27.99 7.10 -11.48
N PRO A 99 -27.64 8.05 -10.61
CA PRO A 99 -26.94 9.27 -11.03
C PRO A 99 -25.51 8.95 -11.47
N THR A 100 -24.97 9.77 -12.36
CA THR A 100 -23.53 9.78 -12.62
C THR A 100 -22.79 10.54 -11.53
N TYR A 101 -21.47 10.35 -11.46
CA TYR A 101 -20.61 10.99 -10.45
C TYR A 101 -20.83 12.50 -10.37
N ASP A 102 -20.80 13.20 -11.52
CA ASP A 102 -20.93 14.67 -11.53
C ASP A 102 -22.27 15.15 -11.03
N PHE A 103 -23.36 14.45 -11.36
CA PHE A 103 -24.69 14.83 -10.89
C PHE A 103 -24.88 14.55 -9.40
N ALA A 104 -24.44 13.37 -8.94
CA ALA A 104 -24.55 12.99 -7.54
C ALA A 104 -23.74 13.92 -6.63
N VAL A 105 -22.44 14.09 -6.91
CA VAL A 105 -21.53 14.89 -6.07
C VAL A 105 -21.91 16.37 -6.07
N SER A 106 -22.35 16.93 -7.20
CA SER A 106 -22.82 18.31 -7.25
C SER A 106 -23.92 18.61 -6.24
N ILE A 107 -24.86 17.69 -6.09
CA ILE A 107 -26.00 17.81 -5.17
C ILE A 107 -25.57 17.46 -3.75
N GLU A 108 -24.82 16.36 -3.57
CA GLU A 108 -24.38 15.87 -2.27
C GLU A 108 -23.54 16.91 -1.53
N ASP A 109 -22.56 17.53 -2.21
CA ASP A 109 -21.71 18.57 -1.64
C ASP A 109 -22.56 19.76 -1.14
N ALA A 110 -23.49 20.24 -1.97
CA ALA A 110 -24.34 21.37 -1.62
C ALA A 110 -25.28 21.05 -0.46
N VAL A 111 -25.91 19.88 -0.47
CA VAL A 111 -26.84 19.43 0.58
C VAL A 111 -26.10 19.21 1.90
N CYS A 112 -24.87 18.69 1.86
CA CYS A 112 -24.04 18.47 3.05
C CYS A 112 -23.34 19.74 3.54
N GLY A 113 -23.48 20.88 2.84
CA GLY A 113 -22.84 22.14 3.20
C GLY A 113 -21.32 22.15 3.02
N VAL A 114 -20.81 21.37 2.07
CA VAL A 114 -19.38 21.33 1.74
C VAL A 114 -18.92 22.70 1.25
N THR A 115 -17.92 23.28 1.93
CA THR A 115 -17.35 24.58 1.57
C THR A 115 -16.10 24.47 0.70
N HIS A 116 -15.33 23.39 0.89
CA HIS A 116 -14.07 23.14 0.18
C HIS A 116 -14.03 21.71 -0.32
N VAL A 117 -13.88 21.55 -1.64
CA VAL A 117 -13.70 20.24 -2.28
C VAL A 117 -12.21 20.03 -2.52
N LEU A 118 -11.62 19.09 -1.78
CA LEU A 118 -10.23 18.70 -1.89
C LEU A 118 -10.13 17.46 -2.79
N ARG A 119 -9.61 17.59 -4.01
CA ARG A 119 -9.57 16.47 -4.96
C ARG A 119 -8.35 16.46 -5.85
N THR A 120 -8.17 15.35 -6.55
CA THR A 120 -7.06 15.21 -7.50
C THR A 120 -7.31 16.03 -8.77
N SER A 121 -6.24 16.62 -9.32
CA SER A 121 -6.22 17.43 -10.56
C SER A 121 -6.85 16.75 -11.78
N GLU A 122 -6.91 15.41 -11.82
CA GLU A 122 -7.58 14.63 -12.87
C GLU A 122 -9.07 14.99 -13.06
N PHE A 123 -9.68 15.63 -12.06
CA PHE A 123 -11.05 16.09 -12.09
C PHE A 123 -11.20 17.59 -12.43
N ALA A 124 -10.13 18.33 -12.71
CA ALA A 124 -10.18 19.80 -12.81
C ALA A 124 -11.22 20.32 -13.82
N LEU A 125 -11.27 19.71 -15.01
CA LEU A 125 -12.27 20.07 -16.04
C LEU A 125 -13.71 19.82 -15.60
N ARG A 126 -13.96 18.97 -14.61
CA ARG A 126 -15.30 18.70 -14.08
C ARG A 126 -15.78 19.75 -13.09
N ASN A 127 -14.92 20.65 -12.58
CA ASN A 127 -15.36 21.73 -11.68
C ASN A 127 -16.44 22.56 -12.37
N GLU A 128 -16.18 22.97 -13.61
CA GLU A 128 -17.09 23.79 -14.41
C GLU A 128 -18.43 23.09 -14.67
N LEU A 129 -18.40 21.78 -14.98
CA LEU A 129 -19.61 20.98 -15.12
C LEU A 129 -20.42 20.92 -13.81
N GLN A 130 -19.74 20.67 -12.70
CA GLN A 130 -20.40 20.54 -11.41
C GLN A 130 -20.99 21.88 -10.93
N ASP A 131 -20.32 22.99 -11.25
CA ASP A 131 -20.80 24.35 -11.01
C ASP A 131 -22.01 24.70 -11.87
N LEU A 132 -22.03 24.25 -13.13
CA LEU A 132 -23.19 24.39 -14.02
C LEU A 132 -24.41 23.66 -13.45
N ILE A 133 -24.23 22.41 -13.01
CA ILE A 133 -25.30 21.61 -12.39
C ILE A 133 -25.86 22.33 -11.15
N ARG A 134 -24.99 22.84 -10.28
CA ARG A 134 -25.42 23.56 -9.07
C ARG A 134 -26.10 24.88 -9.38
N SER A 135 -25.57 25.66 -10.33
CA SER A 135 -26.20 26.89 -10.82
C SER A 135 -27.61 26.63 -11.31
N TYR A 136 -27.80 25.57 -12.10
CA TYR A 136 -29.12 25.16 -12.59
C TYR A 136 -30.10 24.81 -11.48
N LEU A 137 -29.63 24.22 -10.39
CA LEU A 137 -30.44 23.85 -9.24
C LEU A 137 -30.60 24.97 -8.20
N GLY A 138 -29.90 26.10 -8.36
CA GLY A 138 -29.86 27.19 -7.38
C GLY A 138 -29.06 26.84 -6.12
N MET A 139 -28.02 26.02 -6.27
CA MET A 139 -27.14 25.57 -5.18
C MET A 139 -25.82 26.35 -5.18
N PRO A 140 -25.20 26.58 -4.01
CA PRO A 140 -23.92 27.29 -3.91
C PRO A 140 -22.76 26.43 -4.40
N ASN A 141 -21.77 27.05 -5.04
CA ASN A 141 -20.54 26.37 -5.44
C ASN A 141 -19.50 26.36 -4.30
N PRO A 142 -18.80 25.23 -4.08
CA PRO A 142 -17.70 25.18 -3.13
C PRO A 142 -16.43 25.82 -3.72
N THR A 143 -15.44 26.03 -2.87
CA THR A 143 -14.07 26.32 -3.31
C THR A 143 -13.34 25.02 -3.62
N TYR A 144 -12.64 24.97 -4.75
CA TYR A 144 -11.88 23.79 -5.14
C TYR A 144 -10.41 23.92 -4.74
N VAL A 145 -9.87 22.86 -4.15
CA VAL A 145 -8.44 22.75 -3.88
C VAL A 145 -7.94 21.47 -4.53
N GLU A 146 -7.13 21.64 -5.56
CA GLU A 146 -6.63 20.54 -6.38
C GLU A 146 -5.21 20.17 -6.00
N TYR A 147 -4.95 18.86 -5.95
CA TYR A 147 -3.62 18.33 -5.71
C TYR A 147 -3.34 17.15 -6.64
N GLU A 148 -2.07 16.86 -6.85
CA GLU A 148 -1.62 15.69 -7.59
C GLU A 148 -1.47 14.49 -6.66
N ARG A 149 -1.57 13.30 -7.27
CA ARG A 149 -1.25 12.06 -6.56
C ARG A 149 0.26 11.92 -6.40
N PHE A 150 0.64 11.18 -5.37
CA PHE A 150 2.00 10.68 -5.24
C PHE A 150 2.03 9.17 -5.46
N GLU A 151 3.21 8.67 -5.82
CA GLU A 151 3.47 7.25 -6.04
C GLU A 151 4.77 6.85 -5.35
N PHE A 152 4.94 5.56 -5.12
CA PHE A 152 6.22 4.99 -4.76
C PHE A 152 6.86 4.33 -5.98
N GLU A 153 8.17 4.47 -6.12
CA GLU A 153 8.93 3.86 -7.21
C GLU A 153 8.61 2.35 -7.34
N GLY A 154 8.31 1.93 -8.57
CA GLY A 154 8.01 0.53 -8.90
C GLY A 154 6.81 -0.08 -8.17
N THR A 155 5.91 0.75 -7.62
CA THR A 155 4.77 0.29 -6.82
C THR A 155 3.45 0.70 -7.48
N PRO A 156 2.62 -0.27 -7.95
CA PRO A 156 1.37 0.05 -8.61
C PRO A 156 0.34 0.58 -7.62
N VAL A 157 -0.41 1.60 -8.03
CA VAL A 157 -1.58 2.13 -7.30
C VAL A 157 -2.88 1.95 -8.09
N ALA A 158 -2.79 1.65 -9.38
CA ALA A 158 -3.96 1.49 -10.24
C ALA A 158 -4.72 0.20 -9.89
N ARG A 159 -5.99 0.32 -9.49
CA ARG A 159 -6.84 -0.81 -9.11
C ARG A 159 -6.89 -1.92 -10.16
N ARG A 160 -6.93 -1.55 -11.45
CA ARG A 160 -6.98 -2.51 -12.57
C ARG A 160 -5.69 -3.32 -12.66
N GLU A 161 -4.54 -2.68 -12.47
CA GLU A 161 -3.23 -3.32 -12.53
C GLU A 161 -3.03 -4.27 -11.33
N ILE A 162 -3.33 -3.80 -10.11
CA ILE A 162 -3.25 -4.63 -8.90
C ILE A 162 -4.19 -5.84 -9.01
N ARG A 163 -5.42 -5.65 -9.50
CA ARG A 163 -6.36 -6.76 -9.71
C ARG A 163 -5.80 -7.79 -10.70
N ALA A 164 -5.22 -7.33 -11.81
CA ALA A 164 -4.62 -8.24 -12.79
C ALA A 164 -3.44 -9.04 -12.19
N LEU A 165 -2.65 -8.44 -11.28
CA LEU A 165 -1.58 -9.15 -10.57
C LEU A 165 -2.12 -10.21 -9.61
N ILE A 166 -3.22 -9.92 -8.91
CA ILE A 166 -3.91 -10.87 -8.02
C ILE A 166 -4.50 -12.02 -8.84
N GLU A 167 -5.21 -11.73 -9.93
CA GLU A 167 -5.84 -12.73 -10.80
C GLU A 167 -4.81 -13.67 -11.45
N LYS A 168 -3.62 -13.16 -11.76
CA LYS A 168 -2.49 -13.95 -12.26
C LYS A 168 -1.74 -14.72 -11.17
N GLY A 169 -2.10 -14.57 -9.90
CA GLY A 169 -1.42 -15.22 -8.77
C GLY A 169 -0.01 -14.69 -8.49
N VAL A 170 0.37 -13.53 -9.05
CA VAL A 170 1.69 -12.90 -8.84
C VAL A 170 1.82 -12.34 -7.43
N ILE A 171 0.72 -11.83 -6.90
CA ILE A 171 0.61 -11.32 -5.54
C ILE A 171 -0.59 -11.95 -4.82
N GLY A 172 -0.47 -12.11 -3.49
CA GLY A 172 -1.45 -12.90 -2.72
C GLY A 172 -2.80 -12.20 -2.50
N GLY A 173 -2.83 -10.87 -2.58
CA GLY A 173 -4.03 -10.09 -2.31
C GLY A 173 -3.77 -8.60 -2.15
N TRP A 174 -4.80 -7.87 -1.69
CA TRP A 174 -4.72 -6.42 -1.47
C TRP A 174 -3.84 -6.02 -0.28
N ASP A 175 -3.53 -6.95 0.62
CA ASP A 175 -2.65 -6.76 1.77
C ASP A 175 -1.22 -7.29 1.52
N ASP A 176 -0.88 -7.66 0.28
CA ASP A 176 0.47 -8.09 -0.08
C ASP A 176 1.50 -6.97 0.25
N PRO A 177 2.56 -7.24 1.02
CA PRO A 177 3.47 -6.21 1.54
C PRO A 177 4.30 -5.48 0.47
N ARG A 178 4.21 -5.90 -0.79
CA ARG A 178 4.79 -5.19 -1.96
C ARG A 178 3.92 -4.05 -2.48
N LEU A 179 2.66 -3.94 -2.03
CA LEU A 179 1.74 -2.88 -2.44
C LEU A 179 1.80 -1.65 -1.53
N ALA A 180 1.26 -0.53 -2.04
CA ALA A 180 1.07 0.71 -1.27
C ALA A 180 -0.36 0.87 -0.70
N THR A 181 -1.14 -0.22 -0.58
CA THR A 181 -2.42 -0.16 0.13
C THR A 181 -2.16 0.05 1.62
N VAL A 182 -3.13 0.66 2.33
CA VAL A 182 -3.02 0.81 3.79
C VAL A 182 -2.87 -0.54 4.50
N ALA A 183 -3.53 -1.59 3.99
CA ALA A 183 -3.41 -2.94 4.52
C ALA A 183 -1.99 -3.51 4.34
N ALA A 184 -1.41 -3.36 3.14
CA ALA A 184 -0.06 -3.79 2.82
C ALA A 184 1.01 -3.04 3.63
N ILE A 185 0.91 -1.72 3.71
CA ILE A 185 1.83 -0.87 4.50
C ILE A 185 1.81 -1.27 5.98
N ARG A 186 0.61 -1.53 6.53
CA ARG A 186 0.45 -2.04 7.90
C ARG A 186 1.07 -3.43 8.06
N ARG A 187 0.79 -4.36 7.14
CA ARG A 187 1.36 -5.72 7.15
C ARG A 187 2.89 -5.69 7.02
N ARG A 188 3.45 -4.73 6.28
CA ARG A 188 4.90 -4.51 6.15
C ARG A 188 5.55 -4.02 7.45
N GLY A 189 4.79 -3.52 8.42
CA GLY A 189 5.28 -3.05 9.72
C GLY A 189 5.53 -1.54 9.78
N ILE A 190 4.94 -0.77 8.86
CA ILE A 190 5.00 0.70 8.87
C ILE A 190 3.89 1.23 9.77
N VAL A 191 4.26 2.06 10.76
CA VAL A 191 3.30 2.58 11.74
C VAL A 191 2.47 3.75 11.16
N PRO A 192 1.21 3.93 11.58
CA PRO A 192 0.35 5.02 11.10
C PRO A 192 0.98 6.41 11.24
N GLU A 193 1.74 6.63 12.31
CA GLU A 193 2.46 7.87 12.60
C GLU A 193 3.49 8.18 11.52
N ALA A 194 4.19 7.16 11.00
CA ALA A 194 5.16 7.32 9.93
C ALA A 194 4.48 7.76 8.62
N LEU A 195 3.34 7.15 8.29
CA LEU A 195 2.57 7.52 7.11
C LEU A 195 1.99 8.94 7.22
N ARG A 196 1.47 9.31 8.39
CA ARG A 196 0.99 10.68 8.66
C ARG A 196 2.11 11.70 8.52
N GLU A 197 3.27 11.43 9.13
CA GLU A 197 4.42 12.32 9.03
C GLU A 197 4.91 12.44 7.58
N PHE A 198 4.98 11.32 6.85
CA PHE A 198 5.34 11.30 5.44
C PHE A 198 4.42 12.22 4.60
N VAL A 199 3.10 12.05 4.74
CA VAL A 199 2.12 12.83 3.99
C VAL A 199 2.17 14.31 4.36
N LEU A 200 2.20 14.63 5.65
CA LEU A 200 2.15 16.02 6.12
C LEU A 200 3.43 16.81 5.83
N ARG A 201 4.60 16.17 5.92
CA ARG A 201 5.89 16.87 5.76
C ARG A 201 6.43 16.85 4.34
N TYR A 202 6.22 15.77 3.59
CA TYR A 202 6.95 15.55 2.33
C TYR A 202 6.03 15.60 1.10
N VAL A 203 4.84 14.98 1.19
CA VAL A 203 3.86 15.01 0.10
C VAL A 203 3.32 16.42 -0.06
N ALA A 204 2.71 16.94 1.01
CA ALA A 204 1.97 18.20 1.04
C ALA A 204 0.89 18.28 -0.07
N MET A 205 0.10 19.35 -0.08
CA MET A 205 -0.84 19.62 -1.18
C MET A 205 -0.10 20.34 -2.29
N THR A 206 0.30 19.59 -3.32
CA THR A 206 1.03 20.12 -4.48
C THR A 206 0.32 19.75 -5.78
N GLN A 207 0.48 20.57 -6.82
CA GLN A 207 -0.04 20.29 -8.15
C GLN A 207 0.96 19.56 -9.06
N SER A 208 2.11 19.15 -8.52
CA SER A 208 3.08 18.32 -9.25
C SER A 208 2.98 16.86 -8.83
N ARG A 209 2.96 15.96 -9.81
CA ARG A 209 3.07 14.53 -9.55
C ARG A 209 4.45 14.24 -8.97
N LYS A 210 4.48 13.53 -7.85
CA LYS A 210 5.72 13.16 -7.16
C LYS A 210 5.84 11.66 -7.05
N VAL A 211 7.01 11.15 -7.38
CA VAL A 211 7.39 9.75 -7.18
C VAL A 211 8.42 9.73 -6.05
N TYR A 212 8.16 8.93 -5.02
CA TYR A 212 9.00 8.83 -3.84
C TYR A 212 9.69 7.47 -3.78
N SER A 213 10.94 7.49 -3.35
CA SER A 213 11.61 6.28 -2.89
C SER A 213 11.02 5.82 -1.55
N TRP A 214 10.90 4.51 -1.38
CA TRP A 214 10.49 3.89 -0.12
C TRP A 214 11.45 4.24 1.03
N GLU A 215 12.72 4.53 0.74
CA GLU A 215 13.74 4.85 1.74
C GLU A 215 13.37 6.04 2.63
N LEU A 216 12.66 7.02 2.09
CA LEU A 216 12.19 8.16 2.87
C LEU A 216 11.17 7.72 3.94
N LEU A 217 10.17 6.93 3.54
CA LEU A 217 9.17 6.40 4.48
C LEU A 217 9.82 5.42 5.48
N HIS A 218 10.79 4.62 5.03
CA HIS A 218 11.56 3.72 5.88
C HIS A 218 12.35 4.48 6.95
N ALA A 219 13.02 5.58 6.59
CA ALA A 219 13.79 6.39 7.53
C ALA A 219 12.89 7.00 8.62
N ILE A 220 11.72 7.53 8.23
CA ILE A 220 10.72 8.06 9.17
C ILE A 220 10.25 6.95 10.11
N ASN A 221 9.86 5.79 9.55
CA ASN A 221 9.36 4.66 10.32
C ASN A 221 10.42 4.16 11.31
N ARG A 222 11.68 4.03 10.87
CA ARG A 222 12.80 3.61 11.73
C ARG A 222 12.97 4.50 12.92
N ARG A 223 13.04 5.82 12.70
CA ARG A 223 13.18 6.81 13.79
C ARG A 223 12.06 6.69 14.83
N LEU A 224 10.84 6.35 14.40
CA LEU A 224 9.69 6.23 15.29
C LEU A 224 9.66 4.91 16.07
N ILE A 225 10.12 3.81 15.48
CA ILE A 225 10.02 2.47 16.10
C ILE A 225 11.31 2.02 16.81
N ASP A 226 12.46 2.64 16.53
CA ASP A 226 13.77 2.20 17.04
C ASP A 226 13.74 2.06 18.57
N GLY A 227 13.33 3.12 19.29
CA GLY A 227 13.25 3.13 20.75
C GLY A 227 12.23 2.15 21.37
N THR A 228 11.39 1.47 20.59
CA THR A 228 10.34 0.57 21.11
C THR A 228 10.39 -0.84 20.54
N THR A 229 11.41 -1.16 19.74
CA THR A 229 11.52 -2.45 19.06
C THR A 229 12.56 -3.33 19.75
N PRO A 230 12.24 -4.55 20.20
CA PRO A 230 13.25 -5.44 20.78
C PRO A 230 14.27 -5.89 19.72
N ARG A 231 15.51 -6.11 20.14
CA ARG A 231 16.61 -6.65 19.34
C ARG A 231 16.74 -8.14 19.62
N MET A 232 16.81 -8.93 18.56
CA MET A 232 16.96 -10.37 18.63
C MET A 232 17.95 -10.85 17.56
N PHE A 233 18.53 -12.01 17.76
CA PHE A 233 19.43 -12.62 16.79
C PHE A 233 18.68 -13.43 15.75
N PHE A 234 19.06 -13.21 14.50
CA PHE A 234 18.70 -14.02 13.34
C PHE A 234 19.93 -14.14 12.44
N VAL A 235 20.16 -15.35 11.96
CA VAL A 235 21.27 -15.74 11.10
C VAL A 235 20.70 -16.29 9.81
N ASP A 236 20.72 -15.45 8.77
CA ASP A 236 20.55 -15.84 7.38
C ASP A 236 21.83 -16.46 6.83
N GLY A 237 21.70 -17.37 5.86
CA GLY A 237 22.85 -18.11 5.29
C GLY A 237 23.72 -18.76 6.38
N PRO A 238 23.14 -19.62 7.24
CA PRO A 238 23.79 -20.11 8.44
C PRO A 238 24.94 -21.07 8.13
N ALA A 239 26.03 -20.95 8.90
CA ALA A 239 27.09 -21.94 9.01
C ALA A 239 27.22 -22.42 10.45
N LEU A 240 27.46 -23.72 10.61
CA LEU A 240 27.69 -24.35 11.91
C LEU A 240 29.11 -24.03 12.40
N LEU A 241 29.23 -23.20 13.42
CA LEU A 241 30.48 -22.92 14.12
C LEU A 241 30.57 -23.81 15.36
N LYS A 242 31.58 -24.68 15.39
CA LYS A 242 31.95 -25.45 16.59
C LYS A 242 33.07 -24.75 17.34
N LEU A 243 32.90 -24.53 18.64
CA LEU A 243 33.90 -23.92 19.51
C LEU A 243 34.62 -24.99 20.33
N ARG A 244 35.95 -25.09 20.15
CA ARG A 244 36.78 -26.01 20.92
C ARG A 244 36.89 -25.54 22.37
N GLY A 245 36.64 -26.45 23.32
CA GLY A 245 36.79 -26.19 24.76
C GLY A 245 35.80 -25.17 25.33
N PHE A 246 34.66 -24.97 24.67
CA PHE A 246 33.65 -24.03 25.12
C PHE A 246 32.62 -24.69 26.03
N GLU A 247 32.59 -24.29 27.29
CA GLU A 247 31.59 -24.75 28.25
C GLU A 247 30.26 -24.02 28.07
N PRO A 248 29.11 -24.73 28.17
CA PRO A 248 27.80 -24.09 28.05
C PRO A 248 27.60 -22.97 29.08
N VAL A 249 27.08 -21.84 28.62
CA VAL A 249 26.86 -20.65 29.46
C VAL A 249 25.49 -20.03 29.15
N GLU A 250 24.82 -19.53 30.19
CA GLU A 250 23.66 -18.66 30.04
C GLU A 250 24.12 -17.21 29.97
N VAL A 251 23.81 -16.53 28.87
CA VAL A 251 24.10 -15.11 28.69
C VAL A 251 22.82 -14.30 28.75
N GLU A 252 22.90 -13.16 29.41
CA GLU A 252 21.82 -12.18 29.50
C GLU A 252 22.12 -11.03 28.53
N LEU A 253 21.24 -10.85 27.54
CA LEU A 253 21.37 -9.83 26.50
C LEU A 253 20.29 -8.77 26.67
N PRO A 254 20.61 -7.48 26.52
CA PRO A 254 19.59 -6.45 26.56
C PRO A 254 18.67 -6.54 25.34
N LEU A 255 17.36 -6.34 25.54
CA LEU A 255 16.38 -6.26 24.45
C LEU A 255 16.51 -4.97 23.65
N HIS A 256 17.17 -3.94 24.18
CA HIS A 256 17.44 -2.68 23.49
C HIS A 256 18.85 -2.19 23.86
N PRO A 257 19.63 -1.59 22.94
CA PRO A 257 20.96 -1.05 23.25
C PRO A 257 20.99 -0.10 24.46
N GLU A 258 19.95 0.72 24.63
CA GLU A 258 19.78 1.65 25.76
C GLU A 258 19.32 0.97 27.08
N GLY A 259 18.97 -0.32 27.06
CA GLY A 259 18.67 -1.11 28.26
C GLY A 259 17.27 -0.90 28.88
N HIS A 260 16.45 0.02 28.39
CA HIS A 260 15.13 0.33 28.96
C HIS A 260 14.05 -0.74 28.71
N MET A 261 14.29 -1.68 27.79
CA MET A 261 13.35 -2.77 27.46
C MET A 261 13.62 -4.06 28.24
N GLY A 262 14.50 -4.02 29.25
CA GLY A 262 14.93 -5.21 29.99
C GLY A 262 15.85 -6.12 29.17
N THR A 263 15.88 -7.39 29.56
CA THR A 263 16.84 -8.37 29.05
C THR A 263 16.15 -9.65 28.60
N ARG A 264 16.89 -10.46 27.85
CA ARG A 264 16.53 -11.82 27.45
C ARG A 264 17.70 -12.75 27.72
N LYS A 265 17.41 -14.01 27.99
CA LYS A 265 18.43 -15.02 28.29
C LYS A 265 18.56 -16.00 27.15
N ILE A 266 19.81 -16.29 26.77
CA ILE A 266 20.14 -17.28 25.74
C ILE A 266 21.18 -18.24 26.32
N ARG A 267 20.91 -19.55 26.25
CA ARG A 267 21.87 -20.58 26.61
C ARG A 267 22.73 -20.90 25.38
N ALA A 268 24.01 -20.56 25.44
CA ALA A 268 24.99 -20.89 24.41
C ALA A 268 25.71 -22.19 24.77
N SER A 269 25.87 -23.09 23.80
CA SER A 269 26.76 -24.25 23.89
C SER A 269 27.88 -24.13 22.84
N GLY A 270 28.74 -25.13 22.74
CA GLY A 270 29.86 -25.13 21.79
C GLY A 270 29.44 -25.21 20.31
N GLU A 271 28.16 -25.34 19.99
CA GLU A 271 27.65 -25.39 18.61
C GLU A 271 26.68 -24.24 18.35
N LEU A 272 27.09 -23.31 17.47
CA LEU A 272 26.37 -22.08 17.17
C LEU A 272 26.19 -21.92 15.66
N TYR A 273 25.08 -21.35 15.22
CA TYR A 273 24.94 -20.79 13.89
C TYR A 273 25.45 -19.35 13.86
N VAL A 274 26.26 -19.05 12.84
CA VAL A 274 26.70 -17.69 12.47
C VAL A 274 26.52 -17.51 10.97
N ARG A 275 26.51 -16.28 10.46
CA ARG A 275 26.37 -16.05 9.02
C ARG A 275 27.64 -16.54 8.32
N PHE A 276 27.51 -17.40 7.32
CA PHE A 276 28.66 -17.96 6.61
C PHE A 276 29.57 -16.88 6.00
N GLN A 277 28.95 -15.84 5.44
CA GLN A 277 29.64 -14.69 4.87
C GLN A 277 30.55 -13.97 5.88
N ASP A 278 30.18 -13.93 7.18
CA ASP A 278 31.03 -13.31 8.19
C ASP A 278 32.30 -14.12 8.46
N LEU A 279 32.23 -15.44 8.38
CA LEU A 279 33.41 -16.31 8.48
C LEU A 279 34.33 -16.12 7.29
N LEU A 280 33.77 -16.05 6.07
CA LEU A 280 34.54 -15.82 4.84
C LEU A 280 35.27 -14.48 4.85
N GLU A 281 34.61 -13.42 5.32
CA GLU A 281 35.21 -12.08 5.39
C GLU A 281 36.28 -11.95 6.47
N VAL A 282 36.20 -12.73 7.55
CA VAL A 282 37.22 -12.78 8.62
C VAL A 282 38.39 -13.68 8.22
N GLY A 283 38.12 -14.79 7.52
CA GLY A 283 39.11 -15.76 7.07
C GLY A 283 39.68 -16.64 8.17
N VAL A 284 40.40 -17.69 7.76
CA VAL A 284 41.12 -18.58 8.68
C VAL A 284 42.27 -17.82 9.36
N GLY A 285 42.42 -18.00 10.67
CA GLY A 285 43.36 -17.26 11.52
C GLY A 285 42.83 -15.90 12.01
N GLY A 286 41.79 -15.37 11.37
CA GLY A 286 41.12 -14.15 11.79
C GLY A 286 40.32 -14.32 13.09
N VAL A 287 40.02 -13.20 13.75
CA VAL A 287 39.28 -13.19 15.02
C VAL A 287 38.01 -12.34 14.87
N LEU A 288 36.88 -12.89 15.29
CA LEU A 288 35.59 -12.19 15.37
C LEU A 288 35.04 -12.19 16.78
N ARG A 289 34.09 -11.29 17.07
CA ARG A 289 33.38 -11.25 18.35
C ARG A 289 31.96 -11.79 18.16
N LEU A 290 31.65 -12.86 18.88
CA LEU A 290 30.26 -13.26 19.10
C LEU A 290 29.66 -12.29 20.12
N LYS A 291 28.63 -11.53 19.69
CA LYS A 291 28.07 -10.43 20.49
C LYS A 291 27.62 -10.93 21.87
N HIS A 292 28.06 -10.26 22.94
CA HIS A 292 27.81 -10.63 24.34
C HIS A 292 28.27 -12.04 24.78
N LEU A 293 29.06 -12.75 23.97
CA LEU A 293 29.51 -14.11 24.29
C LEU A 293 31.04 -14.19 24.43
N ALA A 294 31.77 -14.30 23.32
CA ALA A 294 33.21 -14.53 23.33
C ALA A 294 33.89 -13.98 22.08
N ASN A 295 35.20 -13.74 22.18
CA ASN A 295 36.07 -13.60 21.02
C ASN A 295 36.33 -15.02 20.45
N VAL A 296 36.36 -15.17 19.14
CA VAL A 296 36.58 -16.46 18.48
C VAL A 296 37.63 -16.31 17.40
N ARG A 297 38.70 -17.10 17.50
CA ARG A 297 39.65 -17.31 16.41
C ARG A 297 39.12 -18.39 15.48
N VAL A 298 39.04 -18.09 14.20
CA VAL A 298 38.62 -19.07 13.18
C VAL A 298 39.81 -19.97 12.86
N LEU A 299 39.66 -21.27 13.06
CA LEU A 299 40.71 -22.27 12.80
C LEU A 299 40.54 -22.91 11.43
N GLU A 300 39.29 -23.22 11.05
CA GLU A 300 38.96 -23.87 9.79
C GLU A 300 37.61 -23.35 9.28
N ILE A 301 37.49 -23.20 7.96
CA ILE A 301 36.23 -22.91 7.26
C ILE A 301 36.04 -23.99 6.21
N GLY A 302 34.92 -24.69 6.29
CA GLY A 302 34.46 -25.63 5.27
C GLY A 302 33.11 -25.20 4.71
N ASP A 303 32.51 -26.07 3.90
CA ASP A 303 31.19 -25.82 3.32
C ASP A 303 30.10 -25.84 4.40
N GLY A 304 29.52 -24.66 4.70
CA GLY A 304 28.48 -24.49 5.72
C GLY A 304 28.90 -24.78 7.16
N ARG A 305 30.21 -24.90 7.45
CA ARG A 305 30.73 -25.20 8.79
C ARG A 305 32.07 -24.55 9.06
N ALA A 306 32.37 -24.30 10.33
CA ALA A 306 33.66 -23.79 10.78
C ALA A 306 34.03 -24.36 12.15
N LEU A 307 35.34 -24.40 12.41
CA LEU A 307 35.90 -24.68 13.72
C LEU A 307 36.53 -23.41 14.25
N GLY A 308 36.23 -23.06 15.50
CA GLY A 308 36.79 -21.91 16.19
C GLY A 308 37.32 -22.26 17.58
N GLU A 309 38.16 -21.37 18.08
CA GLU A 309 38.67 -21.40 19.46
C GLU A 309 38.19 -20.14 20.18
N ALA A 310 37.54 -20.32 21.33
CA ALA A 310 37.10 -19.20 22.16
C ALA A 310 38.30 -18.58 22.88
N LEU A 311 38.45 -17.25 22.77
CA LEU A 311 39.51 -16.48 23.40
C LEU A 311 38.94 -15.67 24.57
N PRO A 312 39.66 -15.59 25.70
CA PRO A 312 39.26 -14.74 26.82
C PRO A 312 39.45 -13.26 26.49
N GLY A 313 38.77 -12.41 27.24
CA GLY A 313 38.97 -10.96 27.21
C GLY A 313 37.91 -10.15 26.45
N PRO A 314 38.02 -8.80 26.53
CA PRO A 314 37.12 -7.89 25.83
C PRO A 314 37.36 -7.91 24.30
N PRO A 315 36.42 -7.41 23.49
CA PRO A 315 36.68 -7.19 22.08
C PRO A 315 37.77 -6.13 21.88
N GLU A 316 38.69 -6.38 20.94
CA GLU A 316 39.67 -5.40 20.50
C GLU A 316 39.02 -4.35 19.55
N PRO A 317 39.54 -3.12 19.50
CA PRO A 317 39.04 -2.10 18.56
C PRO A 317 39.07 -2.59 17.11
N GLY A 318 37.98 -2.37 16.37
CA GLY A 318 37.87 -2.78 14.97
C GLY A 318 37.50 -4.25 14.76
N MET A 319 37.35 -5.05 15.82
CA MET A 319 36.84 -6.42 15.70
C MET A 319 35.43 -6.44 15.14
N ARG A 320 35.20 -7.37 14.20
CA ARG A 320 33.87 -7.62 13.68
C ARG A 320 32.99 -8.28 14.74
N VAL A 321 31.92 -7.61 15.13
CA VAL A 321 30.91 -8.14 16.05
C VAL A 321 29.76 -8.75 15.26
N VAL A 322 29.45 -10.02 15.51
CA VAL A 322 28.42 -10.78 14.80
C VAL A 322 27.39 -11.35 15.76
N GLN A 323 26.15 -11.45 15.28
CA GLN A 323 25.08 -12.20 15.93
C GLN A 323 25.30 -13.71 15.73
N TRP A 324 24.71 -14.49 16.62
CA TRP A 324 24.85 -15.95 16.65
C TRP A 324 23.58 -16.57 17.23
N VAL A 325 23.32 -17.85 16.94
CA VAL A 325 22.16 -18.58 17.46
C VAL A 325 22.62 -19.96 17.94
N PRO A 326 22.31 -20.38 19.17
CA PRO A 326 22.65 -21.74 19.63
C PRO A 326 21.87 -22.79 18.83
N VAL A 327 22.58 -23.81 18.33
CA VAL A 327 21.98 -24.88 17.50
C VAL A 327 20.85 -25.60 18.24
N GLU A 328 21.05 -25.92 19.52
CA GLU A 328 20.08 -26.66 20.35
C GLU A 328 18.72 -25.95 20.52
N SER A 329 18.69 -24.63 20.36
CA SER A 329 17.47 -23.81 20.56
C SER A 329 17.12 -22.97 19.34
N ALA A 330 17.76 -23.24 18.21
CA ALA A 330 17.56 -22.55 16.96
C ALA A 330 16.12 -22.73 16.46
N VAL A 331 15.47 -21.63 16.13
CA VAL A 331 14.14 -21.62 15.52
C VAL A 331 14.32 -21.35 14.03
N PRO A 332 13.90 -22.25 13.12
CA PRO A 332 13.87 -21.95 11.69
C PRO A 332 12.95 -20.74 11.46
N VAL A 333 13.42 -19.74 10.72
CA VAL A 333 12.66 -18.50 10.45
C VAL A 333 12.71 -18.22 8.95
N ARG A 334 11.56 -17.77 8.42
CA ARG A 334 11.44 -17.25 7.06
C ARG A 334 11.12 -15.76 7.13
N VAL A 335 11.90 -14.94 6.43
CA VAL A 335 11.66 -13.51 6.31
C VAL A 335 11.30 -13.17 4.87
N LEU A 336 10.09 -12.65 4.68
CA LEU A 336 9.60 -12.10 3.42
C LEU A 336 10.19 -10.70 3.24
N VAL A 337 10.98 -10.50 2.20
CA VAL A 337 11.63 -9.23 1.87
C VAL A 337 10.94 -8.61 0.66
N PRO A 338 9.96 -7.70 0.86
CA PRO A 338 9.26 -7.04 -0.23
C PRO A 338 10.14 -5.96 -0.87
N GLY A 339 10.26 -6.04 -2.19
CA GLY A 339 10.83 -5.02 -3.06
C GLY A 339 9.77 -4.42 -4.00
N PRO A 340 10.18 -3.49 -4.88
CA PRO A 340 9.31 -2.93 -5.91
C PRO A 340 8.81 -4.03 -6.87
N LEU A 341 7.53 -3.97 -7.25
CA LEU A 341 6.92 -4.90 -8.20
C LEU A 341 7.37 -4.65 -9.64
N PHE A 342 7.78 -3.42 -9.95
CA PHE A 342 8.25 -3.04 -11.27
C PHE A 342 9.63 -2.39 -11.20
N GLY A 343 10.46 -2.71 -12.19
CA GLY A 343 11.75 -2.05 -12.41
C GLY A 343 11.59 -0.63 -12.97
N PRO A 344 12.69 0.13 -13.08
CA PRO A 344 12.68 1.47 -13.67
C PRO A 344 12.22 1.52 -15.14
N ASP A 345 12.34 0.39 -15.84
CA ASP A 345 11.87 0.18 -17.22
C ASP A 345 10.38 -0.19 -17.31
N GLY A 346 9.69 -0.31 -16.16
CA GLY A 346 8.30 -0.75 -16.08
C GLY A 346 8.10 -2.25 -16.26
N ALA A 347 9.18 -3.04 -16.38
CA ALA A 347 9.09 -4.49 -16.43
C ALA A 347 8.78 -5.05 -15.04
N PHE A 348 8.04 -6.16 -15.01
CA PHE A 348 7.76 -6.85 -13.75
C PHE A 348 9.07 -7.38 -13.13
N ASN A 349 9.24 -7.14 -11.83
CA ASN A 349 10.37 -7.61 -11.06
C ASN A 349 10.05 -8.98 -10.44
N GLU A 350 10.61 -10.05 -11.01
CA GLU A 350 10.45 -11.41 -10.49
C GLU A 350 11.06 -11.59 -9.09
N GLU A 351 12.05 -10.77 -8.74
CA GLU A 351 12.67 -10.73 -7.41
C GLU A 351 11.97 -9.76 -6.45
N SER A 352 10.78 -9.27 -6.80
CA SER A 352 9.99 -8.34 -5.97
C SER A 352 9.62 -8.91 -4.60
N LEU A 353 9.67 -10.23 -4.42
CA LEU A 353 9.54 -10.87 -3.11
C LEU A 353 10.65 -11.89 -2.92
N ARG A 354 11.66 -11.56 -2.12
CA ARG A 354 12.69 -12.52 -1.73
C ARG A 354 12.32 -13.17 -0.42
N VAL A 355 12.41 -14.49 -0.33
CA VAL A 355 12.29 -15.23 0.93
C VAL A 355 13.69 -15.50 1.45
N VAL A 356 14.00 -15.00 2.64
CA VAL A 356 15.27 -15.27 3.32
C VAL A 356 15.02 -16.25 4.45
N GLU A 357 15.70 -17.39 4.39
CA GLU A 357 15.60 -18.43 5.39
C GLU A 357 16.85 -18.43 6.28
N GLY A 358 16.66 -18.83 7.55
CA GLY A 358 17.73 -18.86 8.52
C GLY A 358 17.26 -19.35 9.88
N TYR A 359 18.08 -19.11 10.89
CA TYR A 359 17.78 -19.49 12.27
C TYR A 359 17.74 -18.25 13.16
N ALA A 360 16.75 -18.17 14.04
CA ALA A 360 16.68 -17.15 15.08
C ALA A 360 16.80 -17.76 16.48
N GLU A 361 17.12 -16.90 17.45
CA GLU A 361 17.07 -17.25 18.87
C GLU A 361 15.65 -17.65 19.31
N ARG A 362 15.52 -18.55 20.29
CA ARG A 362 14.22 -19.10 20.74
C ARG A 362 13.21 -18.04 21.19
N ASN A 363 13.68 -16.90 21.70
CA ASN A 363 12.82 -15.83 22.19
C ASN A 363 11.90 -15.22 21.12
N VAL A 364 12.18 -15.42 19.82
CA VAL A 364 11.27 -14.99 18.74
C VAL A 364 9.89 -15.65 18.80
N LEU A 365 9.77 -16.80 19.48
CA LEU A 365 8.49 -17.49 19.67
C LEU A 365 7.56 -16.77 20.64
N ASN A 366 8.08 -15.81 21.42
CA ASN A 366 7.26 -14.99 22.30
C ASN A 366 6.58 -13.82 21.55
N LEU A 367 7.00 -13.56 20.31
CA LEU A 367 6.41 -12.53 19.46
C LEU A 367 5.12 -13.04 18.83
N LYS A 368 4.07 -12.23 18.90
CA LYS A 368 2.77 -12.47 18.26
C LYS A 368 2.70 -11.77 16.92
N ARG A 369 1.75 -12.15 16.08
CA ARG A 369 1.48 -11.46 14.82
C ARG A 369 1.29 -9.96 15.04
N GLY A 370 2.02 -9.16 14.27
CA GLY A 370 2.06 -7.71 14.39
C GLY A 370 3.14 -7.16 15.32
N ASP A 371 3.78 -8.01 16.13
CA ASP A 371 4.92 -7.59 16.95
C ASP A 371 6.14 -7.29 16.07
N ARG A 372 6.85 -6.22 16.42
CA ARG A 372 8.05 -5.76 15.73
C ARG A 372 9.29 -6.34 16.39
N VAL A 373 10.32 -6.61 15.60
CA VAL A 373 11.64 -7.02 16.06
C VAL A 373 12.71 -6.44 15.15
N GLN A 374 13.83 -6.01 15.71
CA GLN A 374 15.02 -5.73 14.93
C GLN A 374 15.90 -6.98 15.00
N PHE A 375 15.99 -7.69 13.89
CA PHE A 375 17.01 -8.70 13.73
C PHE A 375 18.36 -8.03 13.54
N GLU A 376 19.24 -8.22 14.50
CA GLU A 376 20.52 -7.53 14.52
C GLU A 376 21.32 -7.77 13.24
N ARG A 377 21.86 -6.69 12.64
CA ARG A 377 22.60 -6.71 11.36
C ARG A 377 21.79 -7.21 10.15
N PHE A 378 20.49 -7.45 10.31
CA PHE A 378 19.57 -7.80 9.24
C PHE A 378 18.59 -6.65 8.97
N GLY A 379 17.83 -6.23 9.98
CA GLY A 379 16.92 -5.07 9.91
C GLY A 379 15.65 -5.25 10.74
N TYR A 380 14.76 -4.28 10.63
CA TYR A 380 13.44 -4.27 11.25
C TYR A 380 12.48 -5.19 10.51
N CYS A 381 11.77 -6.01 11.27
CA CYS A 381 10.81 -6.97 10.77
C CYS A 381 9.54 -6.94 11.64
N VAL A 382 8.44 -7.44 11.10
CA VAL A 382 7.18 -7.67 11.82
C VAL A 382 6.78 -9.12 11.70
N ARG A 383 6.30 -9.73 12.79
CA ARG A 383 5.79 -11.09 12.79
C ARG A 383 4.50 -11.16 11.97
N ASP A 384 4.44 -12.02 10.96
CA ASP A 384 3.32 -12.07 10.00
C ASP A 384 2.30 -13.19 10.30
N SER A 385 2.72 -14.20 11.05
CA SER A 385 1.94 -15.41 11.36
C SER A 385 2.05 -15.76 12.86
N ASP A 386 0.95 -16.22 13.47
CA ASP A 386 0.97 -16.75 14.84
C ASP A 386 1.39 -18.23 14.90
N GLU A 387 1.23 -18.97 13.80
CA GLU A 387 1.49 -20.42 13.73
C GLU A 387 2.96 -20.69 13.40
N GLU A 388 3.40 -20.18 12.26
CA GLU A 388 4.79 -20.30 11.80
C GLU A 388 5.61 -19.03 12.09
N PRO A 389 6.93 -19.17 12.31
CA PRO A 389 7.87 -18.06 12.45
C PRO A 389 8.22 -17.40 11.12
N VAL A 390 7.20 -16.78 10.54
CA VAL A 390 7.28 -15.96 9.33
C VAL A 390 7.26 -14.49 9.73
N PHE A 391 8.18 -13.73 9.15
CA PHE A 391 8.29 -12.29 9.35
C PHE A 391 8.27 -11.55 8.02
N VAL A 392 7.82 -10.30 8.01
CA VAL A 392 7.99 -9.40 6.87
C VAL A 392 9.06 -8.38 7.22
N PHE A 393 10.07 -8.25 6.36
CA PHE A 393 11.09 -7.21 6.45
C PHE A 393 10.48 -5.85 6.14
N THR A 394 10.68 -4.90 7.05
CA THR A 394 10.18 -3.53 6.93
C THR A 394 11.24 -2.64 6.27
N HIS A 395 12.39 -2.49 6.94
CA HIS A 395 13.54 -1.66 6.53
C HIS A 395 14.78 -2.03 7.34
N ARG A 396 15.97 -1.56 6.94
CA ARG A 396 17.24 -1.83 7.65
C ARG A 396 17.77 -0.63 8.40
#